data_AF-A0A2T6BGU8-F1
#
_entry.id   AF-A0A2T6BGU8-F1
#
_cell.length_a   1.000
_cell.length_b   1.000
_cell.length_c   1.000
_cell.angle_alpha   90.00
_cell.angle_beta   90.00
_cell.angle_gamma   90.00
#
_symmetry.space_group_name_H-M   'P 1'
#
loop_
_entity.id
_entity.type
_entity.pdbx_description
1 polymer ?
#
loop_
_entity_poly.entity_id
_entity_poly.type
_entity_poly.pdbx_seq_one_letter_code
_entity_poly.pdbx_strand_id
1 'polypeptide(L)'
;MGAFKVIKNRKGSATITWVVSLPVFLLIFLFLGGLTSAGMTYASTKQAADAGSIAATKKLDEWLLQDSRVQGKLSEIIPDTGENLTNSEKLNSLEKKLLAKVAQELLKQREDELKEYVRMYVQKNGAAPSGKITFPVHDKHIQVEAKTSFQPVGLEEFFQGEFIDGKGLGPEREYLNLLPEGTYTIEY
;
A
#
# COMPACT_ATOMS: atom_id res chain seq x y z
N MET A 1 5.56 -70.97 -30.56
CA MET A 1 5.10 -69.73 -31.20
C MET A 1 3.61 -69.57 -30.92
N GLY A 2 3.25 -68.77 -29.93
CA GLY A 2 1.87 -68.41 -29.63
C GLY A 2 1.86 -66.92 -29.34
N ALA A 3 1.57 -66.13 -30.38
CA ALA A 3 1.61 -64.69 -30.33
C ALA A 3 0.79 -64.17 -29.14
N PHE A 4 1.42 -63.30 -28.36
CA PHE A 4 0.74 -62.38 -27.45
C PHE A 4 -0.47 -61.80 -28.18
N LYS A 5 -1.66 -62.30 -27.84
CA LYS A 5 -2.93 -61.81 -28.35
C LYS A 5 -3.15 -60.47 -27.66
N VAL A 6 -2.51 -59.44 -28.21
CA VAL A 6 -2.58 -58.05 -27.79
C VAL A 6 -4.06 -57.70 -27.57
N ILE A 7 -4.38 -57.39 -26.32
CA ILE A 7 -5.71 -57.02 -25.85
C ILE A 7 -6.15 -55.78 -26.63
N LYS A 8 -6.95 -56.02 -27.67
CA LYS A 8 -7.60 -55.00 -28.49
C LYS A 8 -8.93 -54.64 -27.82
N ASN A 9 -8.89 -53.76 -26.81
CA ASN A 9 -10.05 -53.04 -26.29
C ASN A 9 -9.73 -51.54 -26.13
N ARG A 10 -9.54 -50.84 -27.25
CA ARG A 10 -9.23 -49.39 -27.32
C ARG A 10 -10.44 -48.45 -27.13
N LYS A 11 -11.55 -48.93 -26.54
CA LYS A 11 -12.72 -48.08 -26.24
C LYS A 11 -12.72 -47.51 -24.81
N GLY A 12 -11.84 -47.97 -23.93
CA GLY A 12 -11.66 -47.43 -22.57
C GLY A 12 -10.64 -46.30 -22.46
N SER A 13 -9.88 -46.00 -23.52
CA SER A 13 -8.77 -45.02 -23.45
C SER A 13 -9.27 -43.60 -23.24
N ALA A 14 -10.33 -43.17 -23.94
CA ALA A 14 -10.81 -41.80 -23.86
C ALA A 14 -11.43 -41.49 -22.49
N THR A 15 -12.26 -42.38 -21.96
CA THR A 15 -12.89 -42.19 -20.64
C THR A 15 -11.86 -42.17 -19.51
N ILE A 16 -10.85 -43.04 -19.55
CA ILE A 16 -9.77 -43.03 -18.56
C ILE A 16 -8.93 -41.74 -18.68
N THR A 17 -8.61 -41.29 -19.90
CA THR A 17 -7.95 -40.00 -20.11
C THR A 17 -8.77 -38.85 -19.52
N TRP A 18 -10.08 -38.81 -19.76
CA TRP A 18 -10.98 -37.77 -19.22
C TRP A 18 -11.07 -37.80 -17.69
N VAL A 19 -11.24 -38.98 -17.10
CA VAL A 19 -11.36 -39.16 -15.64
C VAL A 19 -10.07 -38.75 -14.93
N VAL A 20 -8.90 -39.01 -15.54
CA VAL A 20 -7.60 -38.60 -14.98
C VAL A 20 -7.30 -37.13 -15.26
N SER A 21 -7.68 -36.60 -16.43
CA SER A 21 -7.40 -35.22 -16.79
C SER A 21 -8.25 -34.23 -16.01
N LEU A 22 -9.51 -34.56 -15.69
CA LEU A 22 -10.45 -33.61 -15.08
C LEU A 22 -9.98 -33.11 -13.70
N PRO A 23 -9.51 -33.97 -12.77
CA PRO A 23 -8.90 -33.52 -11.52
C PRO A 23 -7.65 -32.65 -11.73
N VAL A 24 -6.80 -33.00 -12.70
CA VAL A 24 -5.59 -32.22 -13.03
C VAL A 24 -5.97 -30.84 -13.56
N PHE A 25 -6.96 -30.75 -14.44
CA PHE A 25 -7.52 -29.49 -14.91
C PHE A 25 -8.09 -28.66 -13.74
N LEU A 26 -8.85 -29.29 -12.85
CA LEU A 26 -9.44 -28.62 -11.69
C LEU A 26 -8.34 -28.03 -10.78
N LEU A 27 -7.27 -28.77 -10.52
CA LEU A 27 -6.11 -28.27 -9.77
C LEU A 27 -5.46 -27.06 -10.45
N ILE A 28 -5.28 -27.11 -11.77
CA ILE A 28 -4.73 -25.97 -12.54
C ILE A 28 -5.67 -24.76 -12.44
N PHE A 29 -6.97 -24.94 -12.55
CA PHE A 29 -7.95 -23.86 -12.41
C PHE A 29 -7.96 -23.25 -11.01
N LEU A 30 -7.91 -24.07 -9.96
CA LEU A 30 -7.80 -23.59 -8.58
C LEU A 30 -6.50 -22.80 -8.37
N PHE A 31 -5.38 -23.29 -8.91
CA PHE A 31 -4.11 -22.59 -8.83
C PHE A 31 -4.16 -21.23 -9.56
N LEU A 32 -4.69 -21.19 -10.78
CA LEU A 32 -4.86 -19.96 -11.55
C LEU A 32 -5.82 -18.99 -10.85
N GLY A 33 -6.93 -19.48 -10.30
CA GLY A 33 -7.90 -18.69 -9.55
C GLY A 33 -7.33 -18.12 -8.25
N GLY A 34 -6.49 -18.89 -7.55
CA GLY A 34 -5.74 -18.41 -6.38
C GLY A 34 -4.77 -17.29 -6.74
N LEU A 35 -4.03 -17.45 -7.84
CA LEU A 35 -3.05 -16.45 -8.29
C LEU A 35 -3.71 -15.15 -8.74
N THR A 36 -4.84 -15.23 -9.44
CA THR A 36 -5.61 -14.03 -9.82
C THR A 36 -6.21 -13.34 -8.59
N SER A 37 -6.78 -14.09 -7.65
CA SER A 37 -7.32 -13.55 -6.40
C SER A 37 -6.23 -12.84 -5.57
N ALA A 38 -5.04 -13.43 -5.50
CA ALA A 38 -3.88 -12.84 -4.83
C ALA A 38 -3.44 -11.54 -5.52
N GLY A 39 -3.37 -11.55 -6.86
CA GLY A 39 -3.03 -10.34 -7.64
C GLY A 39 -4.04 -9.21 -7.45
N MET A 40 -5.34 -9.51 -7.45
CA MET A 40 -6.39 -8.53 -7.20
C MET A 40 -6.31 -7.95 -5.79
N THR A 41 -6.12 -8.80 -4.79
CA THR A 41 -6.00 -8.39 -3.38
C THR A 41 -4.73 -7.56 -3.15
N TYR A 42 -3.62 -7.91 -3.79
CA TYR A 42 -2.41 -7.09 -3.74
C TYR A 42 -2.61 -5.71 -4.38
N ALA A 43 -3.27 -5.66 -5.55
CA ALA A 43 -3.56 -4.40 -6.23
C ALA A 43 -4.46 -3.48 -5.38
N SER A 44 -5.51 -4.01 -4.77
CA SER A 44 -6.38 -3.22 -3.88
C SER A 44 -5.65 -2.75 -2.62
N THR A 45 -4.83 -3.63 -2.01
CA THR A 45 -4.03 -3.26 -0.82
C THR A 45 -3.05 -2.16 -1.14
N LYS A 46 -2.37 -2.25 -2.30
CA LYS A 46 -1.45 -1.20 -2.76
C LYS A 46 -2.19 0.12 -3.01
N GLN A 47 -3.36 0.08 -3.65
CA GLN A 47 -4.19 1.27 -3.85
C GLN A 47 -4.61 1.91 -2.52
N ALA A 48 -4.98 1.10 -1.52
CA ALA A 48 -5.30 1.61 -0.18
C ALA A 48 -4.09 2.24 0.50
N ALA A 49 -2.92 1.63 0.37
CA ALA A 49 -1.67 2.17 0.88
C ALA A 49 -1.28 3.50 0.21
N ASP A 50 -1.44 3.61 -1.12
CA ASP A 50 -1.22 4.85 -1.88
C ASP A 50 -2.21 5.95 -1.46
N ALA A 51 -3.48 5.60 -1.25
CA ALA A 51 -4.46 6.56 -0.74
C ALA A 51 -4.11 7.04 0.68
N GLY A 52 -3.68 6.13 1.55
CA GLY A 52 -3.23 6.45 2.90
C GLY A 52 -1.99 7.35 2.91
N SER A 53 -1.01 7.09 2.05
CA SER A 53 0.21 7.90 1.96
C SER A 53 -0.07 9.31 1.42
N ILE A 54 -0.92 9.44 0.41
CA ILE A 54 -1.39 10.74 -0.10
C ILE A 54 -2.15 11.51 1.00
N ALA A 55 -3.03 10.82 1.74
CA ALA A 55 -3.77 11.42 2.85
C ALA A 55 -2.84 11.91 3.96
N ALA A 56 -1.85 11.10 4.35
CA ALA A 56 -0.84 11.46 5.35
C ALA A 56 -0.05 12.71 4.91
N THR A 57 0.42 12.74 3.66
CA THR A 57 1.16 13.89 3.13
C THR A 57 0.29 15.15 3.11
N LYS A 58 -0.95 15.04 2.61
CA LYS A 58 -1.86 16.19 2.53
C LYS A 58 -2.19 16.75 3.92
N LYS A 59 -2.40 15.88 4.91
CA LYS A 59 -2.72 16.29 6.28
C LYS A 59 -1.53 16.97 6.95
N LEU A 60 -0.32 16.47 6.73
CA LEU A 60 0.90 17.10 7.23
C LEU A 60 1.14 18.47 6.57
N ASP A 61 0.93 18.57 5.26
CA ASP A 61 1.01 19.84 4.53
C ASP A 61 -0.01 20.85 5.06
N GLU A 62 -1.25 20.42 5.33
CA GLU A 62 -2.30 21.25 5.92
C GLU A 62 -1.86 21.81 7.29
N TRP A 63 -1.32 20.97 8.17
CA TRP A 63 -0.85 21.43 9.48
C TRP A 63 0.33 22.39 9.39
N LEU A 64 1.27 22.15 8.47
CA LEU A 64 2.38 23.07 8.22
C LEU A 64 1.88 24.42 7.73
N LEU A 65 0.90 24.44 6.81
CA LEU A 65 0.28 25.66 6.31
C LEU A 65 -0.59 26.37 7.34
N GLN A 66 -1.05 25.69 8.40
CA GLN A 66 -1.79 26.30 9.52
C GLN A 66 -0.87 26.83 10.64
N ASP A 67 0.39 26.41 10.70
CA ASP A 67 1.33 26.86 11.73
C ASP A 67 1.81 28.28 11.45
N SER A 68 1.61 29.18 12.41
CA SER A 68 1.93 30.61 12.29
C SER A 68 3.42 30.89 12.05
N ARG A 69 4.32 29.99 12.52
CA ARG A 69 5.78 30.09 12.30
C ARG A 69 6.16 29.86 10.85
N VAL A 70 5.33 29.09 10.15
CA VAL A 70 5.52 28.62 8.78
C VAL A 70 4.79 29.55 7.81
N GLN A 71 3.55 29.93 8.13
CA GLN A 71 2.73 30.86 7.34
C GLN A 71 3.45 32.16 6.99
N GLY A 72 4.05 32.83 7.99
CA GLY A 72 4.70 34.13 7.77
C GLY A 72 5.90 34.08 6.82
N LYS A 73 6.48 32.89 6.58
CA LYS A 73 7.60 32.71 5.65
C LYS A 73 7.17 32.15 4.30
N LEU A 74 6.09 31.36 4.27
CA LEU A 74 5.58 30.76 3.03
C LEU A 74 4.61 31.66 2.27
N SER A 75 3.95 32.62 2.94
CA SER A 75 3.11 33.61 2.27
C SER A 75 3.86 34.50 1.28
N GLU A 76 5.18 34.60 1.40
CA GLU A 76 6.05 35.33 0.45
C GLU A 76 6.45 34.48 -0.77
N ILE A 77 6.36 33.15 -0.67
CA ILE A 77 6.98 32.20 -1.62
C ILE A 77 5.92 31.39 -2.39
N ILE A 78 4.78 31.10 -1.77
CA ILE A 78 3.63 30.43 -2.39
C ILE A 78 2.55 31.48 -2.62
N PRO A 79 2.48 32.09 -3.83
CA PRO A 79 1.34 32.91 -4.18
C PRO A 79 0.07 32.03 -4.14
N ASP A 80 -1.04 32.67 -3.79
CA ASP A 80 -2.42 32.20 -3.54
C ASP A 80 -3.04 31.26 -4.60
N THR A 81 -2.33 30.19 -4.98
CA THR A 81 -2.60 29.32 -6.12
C THR A 81 -2.74 27.85 -5.72
N GLY A 82 -2.66 27.53 -4.43
CA GLY A 82 -2.77 26.16 -3.94
C GLY A 82 -1.64 25.24 -4.44
N GLU A 83 -0.49 25.79 -4.82
CA GLU A 83 0.69 24.99 -5.16
C GLU A 83 1.16 24.22 -3.93
N ASN A 84 1.30 22.90 -4.10
CA ASN A 84 1.79 21.98 -3.09
C ASN A 84 3.23 22.38 -2.66
N LEU A 85 3.56 22.14 -1.38
CA LEU A 85 4.91 22.28 -0.80
C LEU A 85 6.01 21.46 -1.52
N THR A 86 5.65 20.74 -2.58
CA THR A 86 6.53 20.05 -3.53
C THR A 86 7.58 20.99 -4.14
N ASN A 87 7.22 22.24 -4.48
CA ASN A 87 8.13 23.21 -5.14
C ASN A 87 9.01 24.00 -4.16
N SER A 88 9.47 23.34 -3.10
CA SER A 88 10.31 23.92 -2.05
C SER A 88 11.77 24.17 -2.48
N GLU A 89 12.13 23.91 -3.74
CA GLU A 89 13.45 24.30 -4.29
C GLU A 89 13.74 25.79 -4.15
N LYS A 90 12.70 26.64 -4.11
CA LYS A 90 12.82 28.08 -3.84
C LYS A 90 13.09 28.43 -2.37
N LEU A 91 12.95 27.48 -1.44
CA LEU A 91 13.22 27.70 -0.02
C LEU A 91 14.72 27.66 0.26
N ASN A 92 15.19 28.61 1.05
CA ASN A 92 16.56 28.58 1.54
C ASN A 92 16.77 27.46 2.58
N SER A 93 18.03 27.17 2.89
CA SER A 93 18.39 26.07 3.81
C SER A 93 17.85 26.25 5.24
N LEU A 94 17.60 27.49 5.67
CA LEU A 94 17.05 27.81 7.00
C LEU A 94 15.54 27.54 7.05
N GLU A 95 14.80 27.89 6.01
CA GLU A 95 13.37 27.61 5.87
C GLU A 95 13.10 26.12 5.82
N LYS A 96 13.89 25.36 5.04
CA LYS A 96 13.77 23.91 5.01
C LYS A 96 13.98 23.30 6.39
N LYS A 97 14.99 23.75 7.15
CA LYS A 97 15.25 23.30 8.53
C LYS A 97 14.11 23.64 9.49
N LEU A 98 13.52 24.83 9.34
CA LEU A 98 12.35 25.22 10.14
C LEU A 98 11.17 24.30 9.84
N LEU A 99 10.85 24.07 8.56
CA LEU A 99 9.77 23.17 8.15
C LEU A 99 9.95 21.76 8.70
N ALA A 100 11.15 21.19 8.58
CA ALA A 100 11.45 19.87 9.10
C ALA A 100 11.25 19.80 10.62
N LYS A 101 11.72 20.82 11.36
CA LYS A 101 11.54 20.88 12.82
C LYS A 101 10.06 21.00 13.22
N VAL A 102 9.32 21.88 12.55
CA VAL A 102 7.88 22.06 12.81
C VAL A 102 7.10 20.79 12.46
N ALA A 103 7.44 20.12 11.35
CA ALA A 103 6.84 18.85 10.97
C ALA A 103 7.08 17.76 12.04
N GLN A 104 8.31 17.66 12.58
CA GLN A 104 8.60 16.74 13.69
C GLN A 104 7.76 17.03 14.93
N GLU A 105 7.62 18.31 15.30
CA GLU A 105 6.83 18.73 16.45
C GLU A 105 5.34 18.41 16.25
N LEU A 106 4.79 18.72 15.06
CA LEU A 106 3.40 18.45 14.71
C LEU A 106 3.09 16.95 14.68
N LEU A 107 3.99 16.14 14.12
CA LEU A 107 3.84 14.67 14.11
C LEU A 107 3.78 14.10 15.53
N LYS A 108 4.60 14.60 16.46
CA LYS A 108 4.56 14.17 17.86
C LYS A 108 3.30 14.64 18.59
N GLN A 109 2.81 15.84 18.30
CA GLN A 109 1.65 16.42 18.98
C GLN A 109 0.32 15.88 18.47
N ARG A 110 0.24 15.54 17.18
CA ARG A 110 -1.00 15.19 16.47
C ARG A 110 -0.97 13.76 15.91
N GLU A 111 -0.17 12.89 16.53
CA GLU A 111 0.02 11.51 16.08
C GLU A 111 -1.32 10.78 15.92
N ASP A 112 -2.20 10.87 16.92
CA ASP A 112 -3.48 10.18 16.90
C ASP A 112 -4.46 10.74 15.86
N GLU A 113 -4.41 12.06 15.60
CA GLU A 113 -5.18 12.68 14.51
C GLU A 113 -4.72 12.15 13.15
N LEU A 114 -3.40 11.97 12.97
CA LEU A 114 -2.84 11.38 11.75
C LEU A 114 -3.25 9.93 11.56
N LYS A 115 -3.18 9.13 12.64
CA LYS A 115 -3.59 7.71 12.63
C LYS A 115 -5.01 7.57 12.17
N GLU A 116 -5.93 8.31 12.78
CA GLU A 116 -7.35 8.23 12.45
C GLU A 116 -7.61 8.70 11.01
N TYR A 117 -6.97 9.78 10.59
CA TYR A 117 -7.11 10.29 9.24
C TYR A 117 -6.62 9.28 8.20
N VAL A 118 -5.44 8.68 8.38
CA VAL A 118 -4.91 7.66 7.46
C VAL A 118 -5.78 6.40 7.49
N ARG A 119 -6.17 5.93 8.68
CA ARG A 119 -7.04 4.77 8.87
C ARG A 119 -8.33 4.91 8.06
N MET A 120 -8.99 6.07 8.13
CA MET A 120 -10.22 6.32 7.39
C MET A 120 -10.02 6.16 5.87
N TYR A 121 -8.92 6.69 5.31
CA TYR A 121 -8.65 6.57 3.88
C TYR A 121 -8.27 5.16 3.46
N VAL A 122 -7.49 4.44 4.28
CA VAL A 122 -7.09 3.05 4.02
C VAL A 122 -8.31 2.13 4.05
N GLN A 123 -9.18 2.27 5.06
CA GLN A 123 -10.43 1.50 5.16
C GLN A 123 -11.40 1.79 4.02
N LYS A 124 -11.52 3.05 3.61
CA LYS A 124 -12.37 3.43 2.48
C LYS A 124 -11.95 2.76 1.17
N ASN A 125 -10.67 2.38 1.06
CA ASN A 125 -10.12 1.65 -0.09
C ASN A 125 -10.06 0.12 0.12
N GLY A 126 -10.73 -0.41 1.15
CA GLY A 126 -10.95 -1.85 1.33
C GLY A 126 -9.85 -2.58 2.11
N ALA A 127 -8.90 -1.86 2.71
CA ALA A 127 -7.90 -2.44 3.59
C ALA A 127 -8.36 -2.46 5.07
N ALA A 128 -7.63 -3.22 5.88
CA ALA A 128 -7.83 -3.37 7.31
C ALA A 128 -7.67 -2.03 8.06
N PRO A 129 -8.28 -1.88 9.26
CA PRO A 129 -8.10 -0.72 10.14
C PRO A 129 -6.65 -0.48 10.56
N SER A 130 -5.80 -1.50 10.46
CA SER A 130 -4.46 -1.48 11.03
C SER A 130 -3.37 -1.42 9.97
N GLY A 131 -2.32 -0.68 10.25
CA GLY A 131 -1.15 -0.59 9.37
C GLY A 131 -0.01 0.21 9.98
N LYS A 132 0.92 0.64 9.12
CA LYS A 132 2.09 1.41 9.54
C LYS A 132 2.32 2.61 8.64
N ILE A 133 2.59 3.76 9.23
CA ILE A 133 3.03 4.98 8.54
C ILE A 133 4.51 5.18 8.87
N THR A 134 5.35 5.39 7.86
CA THR A 134 6.79 5.59 8.04
C THR A 134 7.22 6.91 7.40
N PHE A 135 7.93 7.72 8.17
CA PHE A 135 8.47 9.02 7.76
C PHE A 135 9.98 9.08 7.98
N PRO A 136 10.69 9.75 7.06
CA PRO A 136 10.59 9.60 5.61
C PRO A 136 11.09 8.22 5.15
N VAL A 137 10.75 7.84 3.92
CA VAL A 137 11.31 6.67 3.22
C VAL A 137 11.70 7.09 1.81
N HIS A 138 12.84 6.61 1.31
CA HIS A 138 13.36 6.85 -0.04
C HIS A 138 13.51 8.34 -0.37
N ASP A 139 14.32 9.07 0.39
CA ASP A 139 14.66 10.46 0.09
C ASP A 139 13.44 11.36 -0.21
N LYS A 140 12.50 11.48 0.76
CA LYS A 140 11.40 12.48 0.87
C LYS A 140 9.95 11.97 0.69
N HIS A 141 9.68 10.67 0.75
CA HIS A 141 8.31 10.16 0.71
C HIS A 141 7.79 9.76 2.08
N ILE A 142 6.47 9.80 2.25
CA ILE A 142 5.78 9.14 3.35
C ILE A 142 5.33 7.79 2.83
N GLN A 143 5.71 6.71 3.52
CA GLN A 143 5.26 5.38 3.18
C GLN A 143 4.12 4.98 4.11
N VAL A 144 3.04 4.46 3.53
CA VAL A 144 2.00 3.76 4.28
C VAL A 144 2.02 2.29 3.89
N GLU A 145 1.95 1.44 4.89
CA GLU A 145 1.72 0.01 4.76
C GLU A 145 0.29 -0.28 5.21
N ALA A 146 -0.47 -0.90 4.31
CA ALA A 146 -1.84 -1.34 4.55
C ALA A 146 -1.91 -2.86 4.40
N LYS A 147 -2.91 -3.46 5.04
CA LYS A 147 -3.13 -4.91 5.00
C LYS A 147 -4.53 -5.21 4.51
N THR A 148 -4.72 -6.23 3.67
CA THR A 148 -6.05 -6.69 3.28
C THR A 148 -6.16 -8.17 3.53
N SER A 149 -7.30 -8.62 4.07
CA SER A 149 -7.54 -10.05 4.28
C SER A 149 -7.56 -10.78 2.94
N PHE A 150 -6.80 -11.88 2.85
CA PHE A 150 -6.75 -12.69 1.65
C PHE A 150 -7.93 -13.67 1.63
N GLN A 151 -8.80 -13.52 0.63
CA GLN A 151 -9.99 -14.35 0.48
C GLN A 151 -10.00 -15.00 -0.93
N PRO A 152 -9.22 -16.08 -1.13
CA PRO A 152 -9.21 -16.80 -2.39
C PRO A 152 -10.53 -17.56 -2.60
N VAL A 153 -11.07 -17.46 -3.82
CA VAL A 153 -12.33 -18.11 -4.19
C VAL A 153 -12.23 -19.63 -4.04
N GLY A 154 -13.09 -20.21 -3.19
CA GLY A 154 -13.19 -21.66 -2.97
C GLY A 154 -12.08 -22.28 -2.12
N LEU A 155 -11.23 -21.45 -1.49
CA LEU A 155 -10.20 -21.86 -0.55
C LEU A 155 -10.22 -21.00 0.73
N GLU A 156 -11.33 -20.31 1.01
CA GLU A 156 -11.46 -19.34 2.09
C GLU A 156 -11.11 -19.96 3.46
N GLU A 157 -11.47 -21.24 3.67
CA GLU A 157 -11.18 -22.00 4.89
C GLU A 157 -9.68 -22.22 5.13
N PHE A 158 -8.87 -22.30 4.07
CA PHE A 158 -7.43 -22.57 4.18
C PHE A 158 -6.61 -21.31 4.45
N PHE A 159 -7.15 -20.12 4.16
CA PHE A 159 -6.46 -18.84 4.25
C PHE A 159 -7.11 -17.90 5.27
N GLN A 160 -7.86 -18.45 6.24
CA GLN A 160 -8.44 -17.67 7.31
C GLN A 160 -7.36 -16.99 8.16
N GLY A 161 -7.44 -15.68 8.29
CA GLY A 161 -6.47 -14.89 9.04
C GLY A 161 -5.18 -14.56 8.28
N GLU A 162 -5.09 -14.94 7.00
CA GLU A 162 -4.00 -14.51 6.13
C GLU A 162 -4.26 -13.11 5.58
N PHE A 163 -3.20 -12.32 5.51
CA PHE A 163 -3.23 -10.94 5.04
C PHE A 163 -2.20 -10.73 3.94
N ILE A 164 -2.55 -9.89 2.97
CA ILE A 164 -1.60 -9.36 2.01
C ILE A 164 -1.22 -7.95 2.45
N ASP A 165 0.07 -7.71 2.56
CA ASP A 165 0.63 -6.39 2.84
C ASP A 165 0.88 -5.63 1.52
N GLY A 166 0.55 -4.35 1.51
CA GLY A 166 0.78 -3.44 0.40
C GLY A 166 1.43 -2.16 0.90
N LYS A 167 2.44 -1.69 0.17
CA LYS A 167 3.17 -0.46 0.47
C LYS A 167 2.87 0.58 -0.58
N GLY A 168 2.52 1.77 -0.13
CA GLY A 168 2.25 2.94 -0.97
C GLY A 168 3.13 4.11 -0.57
N LEU A 169 3.52 4.90 -1.57
CA LEU A 169 4.41 6.05 -1.39
C LEU A 169 3.65 7.33 -1.74
N GLY A 170 3.65 8.27 -0.79
CA GLY A 170 3.03 9.57 -0.98
C GLY A 170 3.86 10.44 -1.92
N PRO A 171 3.38 11.62 -2.30
CA PRO A 171 4.16 12.54 -3.13
C PRO A 171 5.40 13.06 -2.38
N GLU A 172 6.44 13.40 -3.15
CA GLU A 172 7.71 13.89 -2.62
C GLU A 172 7.52 15.21 -1.85
N ARG A 173 8.21 15.35 -0.69
CA ARG A 173 8.24 16.59 0.09
C ARG A 173 9.64 16.92 0.57
N GLU A 174 10.20 18.01 0.06
CA GLU A 174 11.54 18.50 0.39
C GLU A 174 11.80 18.66 1.91
N TYR A 175 10.81 19.06 2.71
CA TYR A 175 10.98 19.20 4.16
C TYR A 175 11.23 17.86 4.86
N LEU A 176 10.90 16.74 4.21
CA LEU A 176 11.18 15.40 4.69
C LEU A 176 12.64 14.98 4.46
N ASN A 177 13.36 15.62 3.53
CA ASN A 177 14.78 15.31 3.25
C ASN A 177 15.71 15.56 4.45
N LEU A 178 15.29 16.44 5.35
CA LEU A 178 16.07 16.81 6.53
C LEU A 178 15.79 15.92 7.74
N LEU A 179 14.87 14.96 7.60
CA LEU A 179 14.58 13.95 8.60
C LEU A 179 15.36 12.68 8.23
N PRO A 180 16.03 12.00 9.19
CA PRO A 180 16.65 10.71 8.92
C PRO A 180 15.61 9.69 8.43
N GLU A 181 15.96 8.78 7.53
CA GLU A 181 15.03 7.75 7.08
C GLU A 181 14.49 6.90 8.24
N GLY A 182 13.20 6.59 8.19
CA GLY A 182 12.53 5.77 9.20
C GLY A 182 12.47 6.39 10.61
N THR A 183 12.76 7.69 10.76
CA THR A 183 12.78 8.35 12.08
C THR A 183 11.46 8.22 12.82
N TYR A 184 10.33 8.24 12.11
CA TYR A 184 9.01 8.09 12.72
C TYR A 184 8.27 6.92 12.08
N THR A 185 7.96 5.94 12.92
CA THR A 185 7.06 4.84 12.60
C THR A 185 5.84 4.98 13.49
N ILE A 186 4.66 5.04 12.89
CA ILE A 186 3.39 5.14 13.59
C ILE A 186 2.53 3.96 13.20
N GLU A 187 2.16 3.14 14.17
CA GLU A 187 1.16 2.09 14.00
C GLU A 187 -0.24 2.70 14.19
N TYR A 188 -1.13 2.44 13.24
CA TYR A 188 -2.53 2.85 13.29
C TYR A 188 -3.43 1.62 13.16
#